data_AF-A0A920IW67-F1
#
_entry.id   AF-A0A920IW67-F1
#
_cell.length_a   1.000
_cell.length_b   1.000
_cell.length_c   1.000
_cell.angle_alpha   90.00
_cell.angle_beta   90.00
_cell.angle_gamma   90.00
#
_symmetry.space_group_name_H-M   'P 1'
#
loop_
_entity.id
_entity.type
_entity.pdbx_description
1 polymer ?
#
loop_
_entity_poly.entity_id
_entity_poly.type
_entity_poly.pdbx_seq_one_letter_code
_entity_poly.pdbx_strand_id
1 'polypeptide(L)'
;MKYLKYSILVTTIFSVLSYAQDTNDEGEPTTVKSLLELVQEGRTVEQDENSIREAQFLAEKNKQAAILEAEKRELARQERIAEQLEAEYKANEEILKVKEEAYKKELGSLVELFGHLQSTAGEASSLFSESLTAAEYGRERELFLNELSSKMSEATVLPTIIELERLWFELQREMVAGSEVSKFTANVINLDGESISCEVTRVALYNAVCDGKYLEYIPSKGQYAFLAKQPAGKYEVERKGYLMQILVILLNFLLIQLDQQEEAYLQI
;
A
#
# COMPACT_ATOMS: atom_id res chain seq x y z
N MET A 1 -7.41 35.39 15.02
CA MET A 1 -7.24 35.06 16.45
C MET A 1 -5.92 34.32 16.58
N LYS A 2 -4.88 34.91 17.20
CA LYS A 2 -4.54 34.92 18.64
C LYS A 2 -3.21 34.17 18.75
N TYR A 3 -2.08 34.87 18.92
CA TYR A 3 -0.85 34.44 19.63
C TYR A 3 -0.04 35.72 19.91
N LEU A 4 -0.44 36.49 20.93
CA LEU A 4 0.13 36.52 22.28
C LEU A 4 1.60 36.97 22.32
N LYS A 5 1.77 38.29 22.49
CA LYS A 5 3.03 39.00 22.74
C LYS A 5 3.52 38.65 24.15
N TYR A 6 4.69 38.03 24.29
CA TYR A 6 5.35 37.88 25.59
C TYR A 6 6.13 39.16 25.90
N SER A 7 5.55 39.97 26.77
CA SER A 7 6.22 41.08 27.45
C SER A 7 7.09 40.49 28.56
N ILE A 8 8.42 40.59 28.40
CA ILE A 8 9.39 40.26 29.44
C ILE A 8 9.31 41.39 30.48
N LEU A 9 8.67 41.09 31.60
CA LEU A 9 8.54 41.97 32.75
C LEU A 9 9.83 41.87 33.56
N VAL A 10 10.83 42.68 33.22
CA VAL A 10 12.04 42.88 34.03
C VAL A 10 11.63 43.66 35.27
N THR A 11 11.40 42.98 36.39
CA THR A 11 11.27 43.61 37.70
C THR A 11 12.67 43.85 38.26
N THR A 12 13.17 45.05 38.06
CA THR A 12 14.28 45.59 38.86
C THR A 12 13.77 45.80 40.29
N ILE A 13 14.20 44.93 41.20
CA ILE A 13 14.08 45.19 42.64
C ILE A 13 15.07 46.31 42.96
N PHE A 14 14.58 47.55 43.00
CA PHE A 14 15.32 48.69 43.53
C PHE A 14 15.09 48.72 45.04
N SER A 15 15.85 47.92 45.78
CA SER A 15 15.95 48.03 47.24
C SER A 15 16.86 49.21 47.57
N VAL A 16 16.24 50.37 47.82
CA VAL A 16 16.88 51.46 48.57
C VAL A 16 17.02 50.97 50.01
N LEU A 17 18.16 50.37 50.34
CA LEU A 17 18.60 50.35 51.73
C LEU A 17 19.12 51.75 52.03
N SER A 18 18.31 52.53 52.73
CA SER A 18 18.75 53.72 53.44
C SER A 18 19.89 53.31 54.37
N TYR A 19 21.13 53.71 54.04
CA TYR A 19 22.18 53.77 55.06
C TYR A 19 21.73 54.82 56.08
N ALA A 20 21.29 54.35 57.25
CA ALA A 20 21.29 55.16 58.44
C ALA A 20 22.74 55.53 58.72
N GLN A 21 23.05 56.82 58.62
CA GLN A 21 24.32 57.37 59.08
C GLN A 21 24.28 57.35 60.61
N ASP A 22 24.65 56.21 61.19
CA ASP A 22 24.94 56.10 62.61
C ASP A 22 26.29 56.79 62.83
N THR A 23 26.24 58.00 63.39
CA THR A 23 27.43 58.75 63.79
C THR A 23 28.03 58.09 65.02
N ASN A 24 28.86 57.06 64.82
CA ASN A 24 29.81 56.62 65.83
C ASN A 24 31.00 57.57 65.80
N ASP A 25 31.02 58.45 66.80
CA ASP A 25 32.11 59.33 67.16
C ASP A 25 33.24 58.49 67.78
N GLU A 26 34.17 58.01 66.96
CA GLU A 26 35.49 57.57 67.40
C GLU A 26 36.53 58.59 66.91
N GLY A 27 37.16 59.26 67.87
CA GLY A 27 38.02 60.43 67.65
C GLY A 27 39.22 60.17 66.72
N GLU A 28 39.53 61.20 65.93
CA GLU A 28 40.70 61.26 65.04
C GLU A 28 42.02 60.98 65.80
N PRO A 29 42.91 60.13 65.28
CA PRO A 29 44.18 59.79 65.92
C PRO A 29 45.15 60.99 65.92
N THR A 30 45.36 61.60 67.09
CA THR A 30 46.11 62.87 67.23
C THR A 30 47.64 62.72 67.37
N THR A 31 48.24 61.54 67.13
CA THR A 31 49.70 61.35 67.22
C THR A 31 50.27 60.56 66.03
N VAL A 32 51.40 61.01 65.44
CA VAL A 32 52.07 60.41 64.26
C VAL A 32 52.32 58.90 64.40
N LYS A 33 52.57 58.43 65.62
CA LYS A 33 52.81 57.01 65.91
C LYS A 33 51.56 56.14 65.74
N SER A 34 50.37 56.63 66.10
CA SER A 34 49.14 55.85 65.95
C SER A 34 48.63 55.84 64.50
N LEU A 35 48.92 56.89 63.72
CA LEU A 35 48.69 56.88 62.27
C LEU A 35 49.57 55.87 61.55
N LEU A 36 50.84 55.74 61.95
CA LEU A 36 51.75 54.74 61.37
C LEU A 36 51.28 53.30 61.66
N GLU A 37 50.80 53.05 62.87
CA GLU A 37 50.28 51.75 63.29
C GLU A 37 48.97 51.40 62.56
N LEU A 38 48.05 52.37 62.42
CA LEU A 38 46.82 52.22 61.64
C LEU A 38 47.08 51.97 60.14
N VAL A 39 48.07 52.64 59.55
CA VAL A 39 48.48 52.42 58.15
C VAL A 39 49.14 51.05 57.99
N GLN A 40 49.93 50.60 58.97
CA GLN A 40 50.56 49.29 58.93
C GLN A 40 49.53 48.16 59.06
N GLU A 41 48.57 48.30 59.97
CA GLU A 41 47.45 47.38 60.15
C GLU A 41 46.51 47.36 58.92
N GLY A 42 46.14 48.54 58.42
CA GLY A 42 45.34 48.68 57.19
C GLY A 42 46.02 48.05 55.98
N ARG A 43 47.34 48.22 55.82
CA ARG A 43 48.10 47.57 54.74
C ARG A 43 48.08 46.05 54.83
N THR A 44 48.17 45.48 56.03
CA THR A 44 48.10 44.02 56.21
C THR A 44 46.70 43.48 55.95
N VAL A 45 45.66 44.14 56.45
CA VAL A 45 44.26 43.77 56.22
C VAL A 45 43.92 43.86 54.72
N GLU A 46 44.31 44.94 54.05
CA GLU A 46 44.12 45.09 52.60
C GLU A 46 44.90 44.05 51.79
N GLN A 47 46.13 43.69 52.19
CA GLN A 47 46.88 42.63 51.51
C GLN A 47 46.19 41.27 51.64
N ASP A 48 45.67 40.95 52.83
CA ASP A 48 44.97 39.70 53.08
C ASP A 48 43.66 39.65 52.28
N GLU A 49 42.85 40.71 52.30
CA GLU A 49 41.63 40.82 51.49
C GLU A 49 41.92 40.73 49.99
N ASN A 50 43.00 41.37 49.53
CA ASN A 50 43.37 41.33 48.12
C ASN A 50 43.83 39.94 47.69
N SER A 51 44.55 39.22 48.57
CA SER A 51 44.94 37.82 48.33
C SER A 51 43.72 36.90 48.21
N ILE A 52 42.68 37.12 49.04
CA ILE A 52 41.42 36.38 48.98
C ILE A 52 40.69 36.67 47.66
N ARG A 53 40.59 37.94 47.25
CA ARG A 53 39.96 38.32 45.96
C ARG A 53 40.69 37.73 44.78
N GLU A 54 42.01 37.74 44.77
CA GLU A 54 42.83 37.13 43.71
C GLU A 54 42.63 35.62 43.65
N ALA A 55 42.62 34.95 44.81
CA ALA A 55 42.33 33.51 44.89
C ALA A 55 40.92 33.17 44.37
N GLN A 56 39.91 33.97 44.74
CA GLN A 56 38.53 33.82 44.24
C GLN A 56 38.45 34.05 42.73
N PHE A 57 39.12 35.08 42.21
CA PHE A 57 39.17 35.37 40.78
C PHE A 57 39.80 34.23 39.99
N LEU A 58 40.93 33.70 40.46
CA LEU A 58 41.60 32.56 39.83
C LEU A 58 40.74 31.30 39.89
N ALA A 59 40.05 31.05 41.01
CA ALA A 59 39.12 29.92 41.15
C ALA A 59 37.96 30.01 40.15
N GLU A 60 37.31 31.17 40.02
CA GLU A 60 36.21 31.37 39.08
C GLU A 60 36.68 31.29 37.62
N LYS A 61 37.86 31.86 37.30
CA LYS A 61 38.48 31.73 35.97
C LYS A 61 38.71 30.26 35.60
N ASN A 62 39.27 29.48 36.52
CA ASN A 62 39.52 28.04 36.30
C ASN A 62 38.20 27.26 36.16
N LYS A 63 37.17 27.62 36.92
CA LYS A 63 35.83 27.04 36.80
C LYS A 63 35.21 27.33 35.43
N GLN A 64 35.26 28.57 34.95
CA GLN A 64 34.76 28.93 33.62
C GLN A 64 35.52 28.22 32.50
N ALA A 65 36.85 28.11 32.61
CA ALA A 65 37.65 27.35 31.66
C ALA A 65 37.25 25.86 31.65
N ALA A 66 37.01 25.26 32.81
CA ALA A 66 36.57 23.86 32.92
C ALA A 66 35.18 23.64 32.31
N ILE A 67 34.23 24.57 32.54
CA ILE A 67 32.89 24.54 31.92
C ILE A 67 33.03 24.65 30.40
N LEU A 68 33.79 25.62 29.90
CA LEU A 68 33.97 25.82 28.46
C LEU A 68 34.56 24.58 27.77
N GLU A 69 35.58 23.95 28.37
CA GLU A 69 36.17 22.73 27.83
C GLU A 69 35.24 21.50 27.97
N ALA A 70 34.32 21.48 28.93
CA ALA A 70 33.27 20.48 28.99
C ALA A 70 32.24 20.68 27.87
N GLU A 71 31.75 21.90 27.67
CA GLU A 71 30.78 22.24 26.62
C GLU A 71 31.34 22.02 25.22
N LYS A 72 32.62 22.36 24.96
CA LYS A 72 33.27 22.05 23.67
C LYS A 72 33.34 20.54 23.40
N ARG A 73 33.61 19.74 24.43
CA ARG A 73 33.63 18.27 24.28
C ARG A 73 32.23 17.71 24.01
N GLU A 74 31.22 18.27 24.66
CA GLU A 74 29.82 17.89 24.42
C GLU A 74 29.36 18.30 23.02
N LEU A 75 29.65 19.52 22.58
CA LEU A 75 29.38 19.99 21.22
C LEU A 75 30.00 19.04 20.18
N ALA A 76 31.30 18.75 20.31
CA ALA A 76 31.98 17.83 19.41
C ALA A 76 31.39 16.40 19.43
N ARG A 77 30.84 15.96 20.58
CA ARG A 77 30.14 14.68 20.69
C ARG A 77 28.81 14.70 19.94
N GLN A 78 28.04 15.77 20.08
CA GLN A 78 26.76 15.94 19.38
C GLN A 78 26.94 16.09 17.88
N GLU A 79 27.96 16.82 17.43
CA GLU A 79 28.30 16.94 16.01
C GLU A 79 28.61 15.57 15.37
N ARG A 80 29.39 14.72 16.06
CA ARG A 80 29.64 13.34 15.59
C ARG A 80 28.38 12.50 15.51
N ILE A 81 27.47 12.64 16.48
CA ILE A 81 26.19 11.93 16.47
C ILE A 81 25.31 12.43 15.33
N ALA A 82 25.27 13.73 15.10
CA ALA A 82 24.54 14.34 14.00
C ALA A 82 25.06 13.83 12.64
N GLU A 83 26.37 13.77 12.45
CA GLU A 83 26.99 13.24 11.23
C GLU A 83 26.64 11.75 11.00
N GLN A 84 26.64 10.94 12.07
CA GLN A 84 26.23 9.53 12.01
C GLN A 84 24.75 9.38 11.64
N LEU A 85 23.86 10.13 12.29
CA LEU A 85 22.42 10.11 12.01
C LEU A 85 22.11 10.62 10.60
N GLU A 86 22.83 11.64 10.13
CA GLU A 86 22.67 12.15 8.76
C GLU A 86 23.11 11.12 7.71
N ALA A 87 24.21 10.40 7.96
CA ALA A 87 24.66 9.32 7.09
C ALA A 87 23.64 8.17 7.05
N GLU A 88 23.10 7.77 8.21
CA GLU A 88 22.05 6.75 8.29
C GLU A 88 20.76 7.19 7.59
N TYR A 89 20.34 8.44 7.80
CA TYR A 89 19.18 9.02 7.13
C TYR A 89 19.34 8.97 5.61
N LYS A 90 20.49 9.41 5.07
CA LYS A 90 20.76 9.37 3.62
C LYS A 90 20.75 7.95 3.07
N ALA A 91 21.33 7.00 3.79
CA ALA A 91 21.31 5.59 3.38
C ALA A 91 19.87 5.03 3.36
N ASN A 92 19.08 5.34 4.39
CA ASN A 92 17.68 4.90 4.47
C ASN A 92 16.79 5.57 3.43
N GLU A 93 17.03 6.84 3.09
CA GLU A 93 16.33 7.57 2.03
C GLU A 93 16.52 6.89 0.66
N GLU A 94 17.74 6.48 0.33
CA GLU A 94 18.03 5.76 -0.91
C GLU A 94 17.34 4.38 -0.94
N ILE A 95 17.40 3.63 0.17
CA ILE A 95 16.70 2.33 0.29
C ILE A 95 15.20 2.51 0.13
N LEU A 96 14.61 3.53 0.77
CA LEU A 96 13.19 3.82 0.68
C LEU A 96 12.79 4.10 -0.77
N LYS A 97 13.55 4.95 -1.46
CA LYS A 97 13.31 5.26 -2.87
C LYS A 97 13.35 4.00 -3.76
N VAL A 98 14.38 3.17 -3.61
CA VAL A 98 14.49 1.90 -4.37
C VAL A 98 13.30 0.97 -4.08
N LYS A 99 12.88 0.86 -2.81
CA LYS A 99 11.73 0.05 -2.43
C LYS A 99 10.41 0.59 -2.97
N GLU A 100 10.23 1.91 -3.00
CA GLU A 100 9.04 2.54 -3.59
C GLU A 100 8.99 2.34 -5.11
N GLU A 101 10.13 2.43 -5.80
CA GLU A 101 10.22 2.16 -7.24
C GLU A 101 9.89 0.69 -7.54
N ALA A 102 10.48 -0.24 -6.78
CA ALA A 102 10.16 -1.67 -6.89
C ALA A 102 8.67 -1.94 -6.63
N TYR A 103 8.11 -1.39 -5.54
CA TYR A 103 6.69 -1.53 -5.21
C TYR A 103 5.78 -1.03 -6.33
N LYS A 104 6.08 0.14 -6.93
CA LYS A 104 5.30 0.68 -8.05
C LYS A 104 5.40 -0.18 -9.30
N LYS A 105 6.58 -0.76 -9.58
CA LYS A 105 6.77 -1.69 -10.70
C LYS A 105 5.93 -2.95 -10.51
N GLU A 106 6.03 -3.58 -9.34
CA GLU A 106 5.26 -4.78 -8.99
C GLU A 106 3.75 -4.49 -9.04
N LEU A 107 3.30 -3.33 -8.55
CA LEU A 107 1.90 -2.91 -8.65
C LEU A 107 1.46 -2.73 -10.12
N GLY A 108 2.32 -2.18 -10.98
CA GLY A 108 2.06 -2.03 -12.40
C GLY A 108 1.87 -3.37 -13.12
N SER A 109 2.81 -4.30 -12.90
CA SER A 109 2.71 -5.68 -13.42
C SER A 109 1.43 -6.38 -12.93
N LEU A 110 1.09 -6.19 -11.64
CA LEU A 110 -0.11 -6.77 -11.06
C LEU A 110 -1.41 -6.21 -11.68
N VAL A 111 -1.46 -4.90 -11.96
CA VAL A 111 -2.62 -4.27 -12.64
C VAL A 111 -2.79 -4.80 -14.07
N GLU A 112 -1.69 -5.02 -14.79
CA GLU A 112 -1.71 -5.61 -16.13
C GLU A 112 -2.25 -7.05 -16.11
N LEU A 113 -1.75 -7.87 -15.18
CA LEU A 113 -2.24 -9.23 -14.97
C LEU A 113 -3.74 -9.26 -14.65
N PHE A 114 -4.22 -8.35 -13.79
CA PHE A 114 -5.65 -8.27 -13.49
C PHE A 114 -6.49 -7.79 -14.65
N GLY A 115 -5.98 -6.87 -15.47
CA GLY A 115 -6.64 -6.46 -16.71
C GLY A 115 -6.84 -7.65 -17.66
N HIS A 116 -5.81 -8.49 -17.80
CA HIS A 116 -5.93 -9.67 -18.67
C HIS A 116 -6.85 -10.74 -18.08
N LEU A 117 -6.80 -10.98 -16.77
CA LEU A 117 -7.72 -11.89 -16.09
C LEU A 117 -9.18 -11.41 -16.21
N GLN A 118 -9.41 -10.12 -16.02
CA GLN A 118 -10.72 -9.48 -16.20
C GLN A 118 -11.24 -9.69 -17.62
N SER A 119 -10.43 -9.41 -18.65
CA SER A 119 -10.81 -9.61 -20.05
C SER A 119 -11.14 -11.07 -20.31
N THR A 120 -10.29 -11.99 -19.87
CA THR A 120 -10.47 -13.45 -20.06
C THR A 120 -11.77 -13.92 -19.40
N ALA A 121 -12.03 -13.51 -18.16
CA ALA A 121 -13.25 -13.89 -17.44
C ALA A 121 -14.51 -13.29 -18.11
N GLY A 122 -14.46 -12.03 -18.54
CA GLY A 122 -15.55 -11.38 -19.25
C GLY A 122 -15.85 -12.01 -20.62
N GLU A 123 -14.81 -12.31 -21.40
CA GLU A 123 -14.93 -13.02 -22.68
C GLU A 123 -15.52 -14.43 -22.49
N ALA A 124 -15.02 -15.17 -21.50
CA ALA A 124 -15.53 -16.50 -21.16
C ALA A 124 -17.00 -16.43 -20.72
N SER A 125 -17.37 -15.46 -19.89
CA SER A 125 -18.75 -15.25 -19.47
C SER A 125 -19.68 -15.00 -20.65
N SER A 126 -19.30 -14.08 -21.55
CA SER A 126 -20.07 -13.77 -22.75
C SER A 126 -20.24 -15.01 -23.62
N LEU A 127 -19.17 -15.76 -23.84
CA LEU A 127 -19.18 -16.98 -24.63
C LEU A 127 -20.10 -18.06 -24.00
N PHE A 128 -20.00 -18.28 -22.70
CA PHE A 128 -20.77 -19.31 -22.01
C PHE A 128 -22.24 -18.94 -21.95
N SER A 129 -22.57 -17.64 -21.87
CA SER A 129 -23.95 -17.15 -21.90
C SER A 129 -24.67 -17.48 -23.20
N GLU A 130 -23.93 -17.62 -24.31
CA GLU A 130 -24.47 -17.97 -25.63
C GLU A 130 -24.33 -19.46 -25.99
N SER A 131 -23.53 -20.20 -25.23
CA SER A 131 -23.19 -21.57 -25.56
C SER A 131 -24.36 -22.53 -25.36
N LEU A 132 -24.45 -23.54 -26.24
CA LEU A 132 -25.38 -24.66 -26.08
C LEU A 132 -25.15 -25.39 -24.75
N THR A 133 -23.94 -25.39 -24.19
CA THR A 133 -23.65 -26.10 -22.92
C THR A 133 -24.32 -25.46 -21.71
N ALA A 134 -24.79 -24.21 -21.81
CA ALA A 134 -25.40 -23.49 -20.69
C ALA A 134 -26.68 -24.17 -20.17
N ALA A 135 -27.45 -24.81 -21.05
CA ALA A 135 -28.62 -25.60 -20.65
C ALA A 135 -28.27 -26.93 -19.97
N GLU A 136 -27.05 -27.45 -20.18
CA GLU A 136 -26.56 -28.70 -19.57
C GLU A 136 -25.88 -28.44 -18.22
N TYR A 137 -24.98 -27.45 -18.19
CA TYR A 137 -24.14 -27.15 -17.03
C TYR A 137 -24.68 -26.02 -16.15
N GLY A 138 -25.78 -25.39 -16.57
CA GLY A 138 -26.41 -24.29 -15.86
C GLY A 138 -25.70 -22.94 -16.05
N ARG A 139 -26.41 -21.88 -15.65
CA ARG A 139 -25.95 -20.48 -15.74
C ARG A 139 -25.08 -20.01 -14.58
N GLU A 140 -24.86 -20.86 -13.57
CA GLU A 140 -24.00 -20.51 -12.43
C GLU A 140 -22.56 -20.17 -12.88
N ARG A 141 -22.07 -20.83 -13.93
CA ARG A 141 -20.74 -20.58 -14.50
C ARG A 141 -20.59 -19.15 -15.04
N GLU A 142 -21.59 -18.69 -15.79
CA GLU A 142 -21.68 -17.31 -16.30
C GLU A 142 -21.69 -16.30 -15.15
N LEU A 143 -22.51 -16.55 -14.11
CA LEU A 143 -22.59 -15.69 -12.92
C LEU A 143 -21.23 -15.59 -12.22
N PHE A 144 -20.59 -16.73 -11.97
CA PHE A 144 -19.25 -16.77 -11.37
C PHE A 144 -18.23 -15.98 -12.19
N LEU A 145 -18.22 -16.13 -13.53
CA LEU A 145 -17.27 -15.42 -14.39
C LEU A 145 -17.54 -13.91 -14.44
N ASN A 146 -18.80 -13.49 -14.40
CA ASN A 146 -19.17 -12.08 -14.26
C ASN A 146 -18.73 -11.49 -12.92
N GLU A 147 -18.93 -12.21 -11.82
CA GLU A 147 -18.47 -11.81 -10.49
C GLU A 147 -16.95 -11.70 -10.44
N LEU A 148 -16.24 -12.70 -11.00
CA LEU A 148 -14.79 -12.69 -11.08
C LEU A 148 -14.29 -11.49 -11.92
N SER A 149 -14.87 -11.26 -13.09
CA SER A 149 -14.55 -10.09 -13.93
C SER A 149 -14.80 -8.78 -13.19
N SER A 150 -15.94 -8.65 -12.49
CA SER A 150 -16.25 -7.45 -11.71
C SER A 150 -15.23 -7.24 -10.59
N LYS A 151 -14.88 -8.30 -9.86
CA LYS A 151 -13.89 -8.24 -8.77
C LYS A 151 -12.52 -7.79 -9.27
N MET A 152 -12.11 -8.22 -10.47
CA MET A 152 -10.82 -7.82 -11.06
C MET A 152 -10.82 -6.40 -11.61
N SER A 153 -11.99 -5.85 -11.96
CA SER A 153 -12.10 -4.44 -12.35
C SER A 153 -11.81 -3.49 -11.18
N GLU A 154 -12.04 -3.96 -9.95
CA GLU A 154 -11.63 -3.29 -8.73
C GLU A 154 -10.17 -3.66 -8.44
N ALA A 155 -9.22 -2.90 -9.01
CA ALA A 155 -7.77 -3.15 -8.94
C ALA A 155 -7.16 -3.30 -7.51
N THR A 156 -7.97 -3.13 -6.48
CA THR A 156 -7.62 -3.29 -5.06
C THR A 156 -8.00 -4.65 -4.46
N VAL A 157 -8.77 -5.49 -5.17
CA VAL A 157 -9.25 -6.78 -4.64
C VAL A 157 -8.64 -7.94 -5.42
N LEU A 158 -7.84 -8.76 -4.73
CA LEU A 158 -7.19 -9.92 -5.34
C LEU A 158 -8.16 -11.11 -5.46
N PRO A 159 -8.09 -11.90 -6.55
CA PRO A 159 -8.77 -13.16 -6.64
C PRO A 159 -8.04 -14.18 -5.77
N THR A 160 -8.80 -15.12 -5.21
CA THR A 160 -8.25 -16.27 -4.51
C THR A 160 -7.77 -17.32 -5.51
N ILE A 161 -6.82 -18.16 -5.11
CA ILE A 161 -6.34 -19.27 -5.94
C ILE A 161 -7.50 -20.18 -6.39
N ILE A 162 -8.48 -20.40 -5.50
CA ILE A 162 -9.66 -21.23 -5.79
C ILE A 162 -10.50 -20.62 -6.94
N GLU A 163 -10.64 -19.29 -6.98
CA GLU A 163 -11.34 -18.62 -8.08
C GLU A 163 -10.57 -18.76 -9.40
N LEU A 164 -9.23 -18.69 -9.38
CA LEU A 164 -8.39 -18.90 -10.57
C LEU A 164 -8.47 -20.34 -11.09
N GLU A 165 -8.41 -21.32 -10.20
CA GLU A 165 -8.57 -22.74 -10.55
C GLU A 165 -9.95 -23.02 -11.14
N ARG A 166 -11.00 -22.39 -10.60
CA ARG A 166 -12.36 -22.50 -11.14
C ARG A 166 -12.48 -21.89 -12.54
N LEU A 167 -11.88 -20.73 -12.80
CA LEU A 167 -11.83 -20.14 -14.14
C LEU A 167 -11.19 -21.10 -15.14
N TRP A 168 -10.00 -21.61 -14.82
CA TRP A 168 -9.28 -22.58 -15.66
C TRP A 168 -10.10 -23.86 -15.90
N PHE A 169 -10.69 -24.41 -14.85
CA PHE A 169 -11.53 -25.60 -14.94
C PHE A 169 -12.71 -25.40 -15.88
N GLU A 170 -13.43 -24.28 -15.77
CA GLU A 170 -14.61 -24.04 -16.60
C GLU A 170 -14.25 -23.78 -18.06
N LEU A 171 -13.13 -23.10 -18.34
CA LEU A 171 -12.59 -22.95 -19.70
C LEU A 171 -12.25 -24.32 -20.32
N GLN A 172 -11.54 -25.17 -19.57
CA GLN A 172 -11.19 -26.51 -20.01
C GLN A 172 -12.43 -27.39 -20.22
N ARG A 173 -13.42 -27.28 -19.32
CA ARG A 173 -14.69 -28.00 -19.43
C ARG A 173 -15.46 -27.60 -20.67
N GLU A 174 -15.52 -26.30 -20.99
CA GLU A 174 -16.17 -25.82 -22.22
C GLU A 174 -15.44 -26.32 -23.47
N MET A 175 -14.09 -26.35 -23.45
CA MET A 175 -13.30 -26.88 -24.56
C MET A 175 -13.58 -28.37 -24.79
N VAL A 176 -13.60 -29.18 -23.73
CA VAL A 176 -13.95 -30.61 -23.80
C VAL A 176 -15.37 -30.77 -24.35
N ALA A 177 -16.30 -29.97 -23.83
CA ALA A 177 -17.69 -29.97 -24.29
C ALA A 177 -17.84 -29.62 -25.76
N GLY A 178 -16.94 -28.81 -26.32
CA GLY A 178 -16.91 -28.51 -27.75
C GLY A 178 -16.41 -29.63 -28.65
N SER A 179 -15.94 -30.74 -28.09
CA SER A 179 -15.53 -31.94 -28.84
C SER A 179 -16.40 -33.16 -28.57
N GLU A 180 -17.23 -33.11 -27.54
CA GLU A 180 -18.02 -34.27 -27.09
C GLU A 180 -19.44 -34.29 -27.66
N VAL A 181 -20.02 -35.49 -27.70
CA VAL A 181 -21.45 -35.68 -27.90
C VAL A 181 -22.04 -36.10 -26.56
N SER A 182 -22.90 -35.27 -25.98
CA SER A 182 -23.55 -35.53 -24.70
C SER A 182 -25.05 -35.79 -24.88
N LYS A 183 -25.61 -36.60 -23.99
CA LYS A 183 -27.06 -36.85 -23.88
C LYS A 183 -27.51 -36.56 -22.47
N PHE A 184 -28.50 -35.68 -22.31
CA PHE A 184 -29.01 -35.25 -21.01
C PHE A 184 -30.46 -34.79 -21.13
N THR A 185 -31.17 -34.78 -20.01
CA THR A 185 -32.55 -34.28 -19.95
C THR A 185 -32.54 -32.79 -19.66
N ALA A 186 -33.22 -32.01 -20.49
CA ALA A 186 -33.39 -30.57 -20.29
C ALA A 186 -34.80 -30.10 -20.66
N ASN A 187 -35.18 -28.94 -20.14
CA ASN A 187 -36.44 -28.30 -20.49
C ASN A 187 -36.28 -27.55 -21.81
N VAL A 188 -37.17 -27.84 -22.76
CA VAL A 188 -37.20 -27.28 -24.12
C VAL A 188 -38.53 -26.58 -24.34
N ILE A 189 -38.48 -25.37 -24.89
CA ILE A 189 -39.65 -24.59 -25.26
C ILE A 189 -40.19 -25.11 -26.60
N ASN A 190 -41.45 -25.53 -26.60
CA ASN A 190 -42.16 -25.95 -27.81
C ASN A 190 -42.61 -24.75 -28.65
N LEU A 191 -43.05 -24.99 -29.88
CA LEU A 191 -43.56 -23.95 -30.78
C LEU A 191 -44.78 -23.21 -30.22
N ASP A 192 -45.52 -23.87 -29.33
CA ASP A 192 -46.67 -23.31 -28.62
C ASP A 192 -46.27 -22.47 -27.39
N GLY A 193 -44.96 -22.40 -27.09
CA GLY A 193 -44.41 -21.64 -25.96
C GLY A 193 -44.38 -22.41 -24.63
N GLU A 194 -44.90 -23.63 -24.58
CA GLU A 194 -44.87 -24.49 -23.40
C GLU A 194 -43.49 -25.13 -23.20
N SER A 195 -43.04 -25.26 -21.94
CA SER A 195 -41.78 -25.91 -21.60
C SER A 195 -42.02 -27.39 -21.34
N ILE A 196 -41.39 -28.26 -22.13
CA ILE A 196 -41.46 -29.72 -22.01
C ILE A 196 -40.11 -30.29 -21.64
N SER A 197 -40.08 -31.36 -20.85
CA SER A 197 -38.84 -32.10 -20.59
C SER A 197 -38.51 -32.99 -21.78
N CYS A 198 -37.30 -32.88 -22.33
CA CYS A 198 -36.83 -33.72 -23.44
C CYS A 198 -35.42 -34.27 -23.19
N GLU A 199 -35.15 -35.46 -23.73
CA GLU A 199 -33.79 -35.98 -23.87
C GLU A 199 -33.10 -35.25 -25.04
N VAL A 200 -32.16 -34.37 -24.70
CA VAL A 200 -31.36 -33.59 -25.65
C VAL A 200 -30.07 -34.34 -25.94
N THR A 201 -29.78 -34.55 -27.22
CA THR A 201 -28.47 -34.94 -27.72
C THR A 201 -27.75 -33.70 -28.22
N ARG A 202 -26.72 -33.24 -27.49
CA ARG A 202 -25.85 -32.14 -27.90
C ARG A 202 -24.64 -32.70 -28.64
N VAL A 203 -24.35 -32.13 -29.80
CA VAL A 203 -23.15 -32.45 -30.58
C VAL A 203 -22.24 -31.23 -30.53
N ALA A 204 -21.19 -31.31 -29.70
CA ALA A 204 -20.23 -30.22 -29.48
C ALA A 204 -20.92 -28.90 -29.07
N LEU A 205 -20.42 -27.75 -29.52
CA LEU A 205 -21.06 -26.43 -29.35
C LEU A 205 -21.86 -25.99 -30.57
N TYR A 206 -22.14 -26.90 -31.51
CA TYR A 206 -22.71 -26.54 -32.81
C TYR A 206 -24.19 -26.86 -32.94
N ASN A 207 -24.63 -28.00 -32.41
CA ASN A 207 -26.01 -28.45 -32.56
C ASN A 207 -26.52 -29.12 -31.29
N ALA A 208 -27.82 -28.96 -31.04
CA ALA A 208 -28.57 -29.74 -30.07
C ALA A 208 -29.84 -30.29 -30.74
N VAL A 209 -30.19 -31.54 -30.45
CA VAL A 209 -31.31 -32.25 -31.08
C VAL A 209 -32.14 -32.95 -30.01
N CYS A 210 -33.45 -32.87 -30.14
CA CYS A 210 -34.44 -33.58 -29.32
C CYS A 210 -35.46 -34.22 -30.28
N ASP A 211 -35.74 -35.51 -30.13
CA ASP A 211 -36.67 -36.28 -30.99
C ASP A 211 -36.44 -36.08 -32.50
N GLY A 212 -35.17 -35.99 -32.92
CA GLY A 212 -34.78 -35.79 -34.32
C GLY A 212 -35.01 -34.38 -34.86
N LYS A 213 -35.44 -33.42 -34.04
CA LYS A 213 -35.59 -32.00 -34.39
C LYS A 213 -34.49 -31.16 -33.76
N TYR A 214 -34.01 -30.17 -34.50
CA TYR A 214 -32.98 -29.24 -34.07
C TYR A 214 -33.52 -28.21 -33.09
N LEU A 215 -32.68 -27.91 -32.11
CA LEU A 215 -32.90 -26.93 -31.06
C LEU A 215 -31.97 -25.73 -31.25
N GLU A 216 -32.46 -24.56 -30.85
CA GLU A 216 -31.65 -23.38 -30.56
C GLU A 216 -31.60 -23.13 -29.06
N TYR A 217 -30.54 -22.51 -28.58
CA TYR A 217 -30.49 -22.00 -27.21
C TYR A 217 -30.90 -20.54 -27.17
N ILE A 218 -31.77 -20.18 -26.23
CA ILE A 218 -32.24 -18.80 -26.02
C ILE A 218 -31.61 -18.27 -24.73
N PRO A 219 -30.52 -17.45 -24.81
CA PRO A 219 -29.82 -16.95 -23.63
C PRO A 219 -30.71 -16.19 -22.64
N SER A 220 -31.65 -15.40 -23.16
CA SER A 220 -32.58 -14.60 -22.34
C SER A 220 -33.53 -15.43 -21.49
N LYS A 221 -33.81 -16.68 -21.91
CA LYS A 221 -34.67 -17.63 -21.18
C LYS A 221 -33.87 -18.72 -20.47
N GLY A 222 -32.59 -18.90 -20.81
CA GLY A 222 -31.76 -19.97 -20.26
C GLY A 222 -32.24 -21.37 -20.63
N GLN A 223 -32.92 -21.52 -21.77
CA GLN A 223 -33.58 -22.75 -22.19
C GLN A 223 -33.36 -22.98 -23.69
N TYR A 224 -33.43 -24.25 -24.08
CA TYR A 224 -33.53 -24.59 -25.49
C TYR A 224 -34.95 -24.32 -26.01
N ALA A 225 -35.08 -24.08 -27.29
CA ALA A 225 -36.35 -24.04 -28.01
C ALA A 225 -36.22 -24.81 -29.31
N PHE A 226 -37.32 -25.40 -29.81
CA PHE A 226 -37.31 -25.93 -31.16
C PHE A 226 -37.17 -24.80 -32.18
N LEU A 227 -36.32 -25.00 -33.19
CA LEU A 227 -36.28 -24.07 -34.31
C LEU A 227 -37.65 -23.99 -34.99
N ALA A 228 -38.13 -22.76 -35.22
CA ALA A 228 -39.40 -22.50 -35.90
C ALA A 228 -39.44 -23.08 -37.32
N LYS A 229 -38.28 -23.19 -37.98
CA LYS A 229 -38.12 -23.85 -39.27
C LYS A 229 -36.99 -24.86 -39.18
N GLN A 230 -37.31 -26.12 -39.43
CA GLN A 230 -36.32 -27.20 -39.45
C GLN A 230 -35.57 -27.23 -40.80
N PRO A 231 -34.27 -27.52 -40.81
CA PRO A 231 -33.49 -27.65 -42.04
C PRO A 231 -34.07 -28.73 -42.97
N ALA A 232 -34.23 -28.43 -44.26
CA ALA A 232 -34.72 -29.38 -45.25
C ALA A 232 -33.57 -30.28 -45.74
N GLY A 233 -33.42 -31.47 -45.14
CA GLY A 233 -32.78 -32.62 -45.77
C GLY A 233 -31.43 -32.41 -46.48
N LYS A 234 -30.43 -31.88 -45.76
CA LYS A 234 -28.98 -32.15 -45.87
C LYS A 234 -28.33 -31.32 -44.75
N TYR A 235 -27.35 -31.90 -44.05
CA TYR A 235 -26.71 -31.30 -42.88
C TYR A 235 -26.03 -29.96 -43.21
N GLU A 236 -26.74 -28.85 -43.14
CA GLU A 236 -26.14 -27.52 -43.00
C GLU A 236 -25.84 -27.31 -41.52
N VAL A 237 -24.65 -27.70 -41.11
CA VAL A 237 -24.10 -27.29 -39.82
C VAL A 237 -23.69 -25.83 -39.96
N GLU A 238 -24.49 -24.92 -39.41
CA GLU A 238 -24.05 -23.54 -39.22
C GLU A 238 -22.93 -23.55 -38.18
N ARG A 239 -21.68 -23.49 -38.64
CA ARG A 239 -20.50 -23.39 -37.78
C ARG A 239 -20.41 -21.98 -37.22
N LYS A 240 -20.91 -21.76 -36.00
CA LYS A 240 -20.44 -20.64 -35.18
C LYS A 240 -19.05 -20.96 -34.63
N GLY A 241 -18.11 -20.03 -34.78
CA GLY A 241 -16.67 -20.19 -34.52
C GLY A 241 -16.26 -20.30 -33.04
N TYR A 242 -17.06 -20.97 -32.21
CA TYR A 242 -16.86 -21.00 -30.76
C TYR A 242 -15.60 -21.77 -30.33
N LEU A 243 -15.26 -22.87 -31.00
CA LEU A 243 -14.05 -23.65 -30.68
C LEU A 243 -12.76 -22.86 -30.90
N MET A 244 -12.71 -22.00 -31.92
CA MET A 244 -11.54 -21.17 -32.19
C MET A 244 -11.39 -20.05 -31.14
N GLN A 245 -12.52 -19.48 -30.69
CA GLN A 245 -12.53 -18.49 -29.61
C GLN A 245 -12.09 -19.08 -28.27
N ILE A 246 -12.58 -20.27 -27.89
CA ILE A 246 -12.14 -20.95 -26.66
C ILE A 246 -10.65 -21.26 -26.70
N LEU A 247 -10.16 -21.76 -27.84
CA LEU A 247 -8.75 -22.05 -28.02
C LEU A 247 -7.91 -20.77 -27.88
N VAL A 248 -8.36 -19.64 -28.43
CA VAL A 248 -7.68 -18.34 -28.29
C VAL A 248 -7.69 -17.86 -26.83
N ILE A 249 -8.82 -17.98 -26.12
CA ILE A 249 -8.91 -17.60 -24.70
C ILE A 249 -7.97 -18.46 -23.86
N LEU A 250 -7.93 -19.77 -24.09
CA LEU A 250 -7.00 -20.69 -23.42
C LEU A 250 -5.55 -20.41 -23.78
N LEU A 251 -5.24 -20.13 -25.05
CA LEU A 251 -3.88 -19.80 -25.48
C LEU A 251 -3.41 -18.51 -24.80
N ASN A 252 -4.26 -17.48 -24.77
CA ASN A 252 -3.99 -16.23 -24.09
C ASN A 252 -3.77 -16.46 -22.59
N PHE A 253 -4.62 -17.26 -21.94
CA PHE A 253 -4.43 -17.61 -20.54
C PHE A 253 -3.12 -18.37 -20.27
N LEU A 254 -2.75 -19.30 -21.15
CA LEU A 254 -1.51 -20.06 -21.04
C LEU A 254 -0.28 -19.17 -21.30
N LEU A 255 -0.40 -18.19 -22.20
CA LEU A 255 0.64 -17.18 -22.42
C LEU A 255 0.87 -16.33 -21.18
N ILE A 256 -0.19 -15.90 -20.46
CA ILE A 256 -0.05 -15.20 -19.17
C ILE A 256 0.72 -16.07 -18.16
N GLN A 257 0.38 -17.36 -18.07
CA GLN A 257 1.06 -18.27 -17.15
C GLN A 257 2.54 -18.46 -17.49
N LEU A 258 2.89 -18.47 -18.79
CA LEU A 258 4.28 -18.56 -19.26
C LEU A 258 5.06 -17.27 -18.97
N ASP A 259 4.45 -16.11 -19.20
CA ASP A 259 5.06 -14.80 -18.93
C ASP A 259 5.38 -14.61 -17.44
N GLN A 260 4.46 -15.03 -16.57
CA GLN A 260 4.66 -15.05 -15.11
C GLN A 260 5.79 -15.98 -14.66
N GLN A 261 6.00 -17.11 -15.36
CA GLN A 261 7.11 -18.01 -15.06
C GLN A 261 8.44 -17.36 -15.48
N GLU A 262 8.50 -16.73 -16.66
CA GLU A 262 9.73 -16.14 -17.20
C GLU A 262 10.21 -14.95 -16.35
N GLU A 263 9.31 -14.07 -15.89
CA GLU A 263 9.67 -12.98 -14.96
C GLU A 263 10.13 -13.50 -13.59
N ALA A 264 9.54 -14.58 -13.07
CA ALA A 264 9.96 -15.20 -11.82
C ALA A 264 11.36 -15.84 -11.90
N TYR A 265 11.75 -16.37 -13.06
CA TYR A 265 13.10 -16.92 -13.28
C TYR A 265 14.16 -15.83 -13.52
N LEU A 266 13.79 -14.64 -13.99
CA LEU A 266 14.69 -13.50 -14.20
C LEU A 266 15.02 -12.70 -12.93
N GLN A 267 14.31 -12.96 -11.83
CA GLN A 267 14.55 -12.34 -10.51
C GLN A 267 15.38 -13.22 -9.54
N ILE A 268 15.90 -14.37 -9.99
CA ILE A 268 16.83 -15.26 -9.24
C ILE A 268 18.24 -15.16 -9.84
#